data_AF-A0ABD5ALE6-F1
#
_entry.id   AF-A0ABD5ALE6-F1
#
_cell.length_a   1.000
_cell.length_b   1.000
_cell.length_c   1.000
_cell.angle_alpha   90.00
_cell.angle_beta   90.00
_cell.angle_gamma   90.00
#
_symmetry.space_group_name_H-M   'P 1'
#
loop_
_entity.id
_entity.type
_entity.pdbx_description
1 polymer ?
#
loop_
_entity_poly.entity_id
_entity_poly.type
_entity_poly.pdbx_seq_one_letter_code
_entity_poly.pdbx_strand_id
1 'polypeptide(L)'
;MTKLISTQDAFNALISGKVILCRHIDGEFDTLDQFPATVFSLPGYEYCIQLPKIELAGITFTQPLTLDDVKPDQDIYLIEPTGSIYWYKFNETAALKNAITNGFAQENIENARLQLKAFCAAIGRDVDTSETPVVPIGGADKQKTGKKKTTKAASAKQVEETKAEDPTHAEVLGSPSKNDTAPQLTSNLQHQVLLDALKIANSEQEVENVCSGLEKEGFTQEQLDEIEVAKQTRLTELDFIEMDTADTATEHVFSVLYDSFISEIESCTSAEELKAVKNKIGANGHLEDQERENLMEVIRERTFSDKAATAPKAVLIGLIDQADTLDELSKVNNTILASSKNLTSEDLSELKIHCEQRKEQLSQLDLIDSDPVYPAFTYSDELVDELAFEIVMAVNAEEVNAIFDRTRQWSEAQRKPLLDASYKRLNELKGRPLIERIHAAQNIDVLRALFAEIRLLENGTQKYEAMTAYKNREAQLPGAPMEISQ
;
A
#
# COMPACT_ATOMS: atom_id res chain seq x y z
N MET A 1 0.27 -5.29 -32.06
CA MET A 1 -0.60 -5.13 -33.25
C MET A 1 -1.17 -3.73 -33.25
N THR A 2 -1.12 -3.02 -34.38
CA THR A 2 -1.70 -1.68 -34.50
C THR A 2 -3.18 -1.79 -34.85
N LYS A 3 -4.06 -1.23 -34.02
CA LYS A 3 -5.51 -1.32 -34.18
C LYS A 3 -5.95 -0.35 -35.29
N LEU A 4 -6.40 -0.90 -36.41
CA LEU A 4 -6.93 -0.11 -37.52
C LEU A 4 -8.28 0.50 -37.14
N ILE A 5 -8.50 1.74 -37.55
CA ILE A 5 -9.76 2.48 -37.32
C ILE A 5 -10.38 2.85 -38.65
N SER A 6 -11.71 3.06 -38.65
CA SER A 6 -12.40 3.55 -39.84
C SER A 6 -11.95 4.97 -40.17
N THR A 7 -12.13 5.39 -41.43
CA THR A 7 -11.90 6.79 -41.84
C THR A 7 -12.66 7.79 -40.97
N GLN A 8 -13.91 7.47 -40.62
CA GLN A 8 -14.76 8.34 -39.80
C GLN A 8 -14.23 8.43 -38.36
N ASP A 9 -13.79 7.31 -37.79
CA ASP A 9 -13.18 7.29 -36.46
C ASP A 9 -11.83 8.01 -36.44
N ALA A 10 -11.03 7.89 -37.50
CA ALA A 10 -9.77 8.61 -37.66
C ALA A 10 -9.99 10.13 -37.68
N PHE A 11 -11.00 10.58 -38.43
CA PHE A 11 -11.37 11.99 -38.49
C PHE A 11 -11.91 12.49 -37.14
N ASN A 12 -12.76 11.72 -36.48
CA ASN A 12 -13.26 12.05 -35.14
C ASN A 12 -12.13 12.13 -34.11
N ALA A 13 -11.21 11.16 -34.12
CA ALA A 13 -10.07 11.12 -33.22
C ALA A 13 -9.11 12.30 -33.47
N LEU A 14 -8.91 12.70 -34.74
CA LEU A 14 -8.16 13.91 -35.10
C LEU A 14 -8.82 15.18 -34.53
N ILE A 15 -10.15 15.29 -34.63
CA ILE A 15 -10.92 16.42 -34.03
C ILE A 15 -10.80 16.42 -32.51
N SER A 16 -10.77 15.25 -31.88
CA SER A 16 -10.53 15.10 -30.44
C SER A 16 -9.06 15.33 -30.02
N GLY A 17 -8.20 15.79 -30.93
CA GLY A 17 -6.80 16.11 -30.64
C GLY A 17 -5.86 14.90 -30.56
N LYS A 18 -6.31 13.70 -30.93
CA LYS A 18 -5.45 12.51 -30.98
C LYS A 18 -4.58 12.53 -32.24
N VAL A 19 -3.36 12.01 -32.13
CA VAL A 19 -2.43 11.92 -33.25
C VAL A 19 -2.77 10.68 -34.09
N ILE A 20 -2.98 10.88 -35.39
CA ILE A 20 -3.35 9.81 -36.33
C ILE A 20 -2.19 9.53 -37.26
N LEU A 21 -1.91 8.24 -37.47
CA LEU A 21 -0.99 7.77 -38.51
C LEU A 21 -1.79 7.21 -39.67
N CYS A 22 -1.25 7.43 -40.87
CA CYS A 22 -1.83 7.00 -42.13
C CYS A 22 -0.81 6.16 -42.89
N ARG A 23 -1.29 5.13 -43.61
CA ARG A 23 -0.50 4.40 -44.59
C ARG A 23 -1.32 4.09 -45.82
N HIS A 24 -0.65 3.89 -46.95
CA HIS A 24 -1.23 3.11 -48.04
C HIS A 24 -1.22 1.63 -47.65
N ILE A 25 -2.13 0.81 -48.18
CA ILE A 25 -2.23 -0.65 -47.85
C ILE A 25 -0.88 -1.38 -47.95
N ASP A 26 -0.02 -0.95 -48.87
CA ASP A 26 1.30 -1.54 -49.14
C ASP A 26 2.47 -0.80 -48.46
N GLY A 27 2.20 0.20 -47.63
CA GLY A 27 3.19 1.09 -47.02
C GLY A 27 3.34 0.96 -45.50
N GLU A 28 4.24 1.76 -44.94
CA GLU A 28 4.39 1.94 -43.49
C GLU A 28 3.51 3.09 -42.99
N PHE A 29 3.23 3.08 -41.68
CA PHE A 29 2.48 4.16 -41.03
C PHE A 29 3.36 5.40 -40.87
N ASP A 30 2.90 6.50 -41.45
CA ASP A 30 3.52 7.80 -41.37
C ASP A 30 2.55 8.85 -40.82
N THR A 31 3.10 10.00 -40.44
CA THR A 31 2.33 11.14 -39.95
C THR A 31 1.47 11.75 -41.07
N LEU A 32 0.30 12.27 -40.71
CA LEU A 32 -0.69 12.78 -41.69
C LEU A 32 -0.17 13.96 -42.56
N ASP A 33 0.84 14.69 -42.11
CA ASP A 33 1.49 15.77 -42.86
C ASP A 33 2.21 15.29 -44.13
N GLN A 34 2.53 14.00 -44.22
CA GLN A 34 3.12 13.38 -45.42
C GLN A 34 2.07 13.07 -46.50
N PHE A 35 0.77 13.23 -46.21
CA PHE A 35 -0.33 12.88 -47.09
C PHE A 35 -1.15 14.11 -47.50
N PRO A 36 -1.82 14.09 -48.67
CA PRO A 36 -2.68 15.19 -49.08
C PRO A 36 -3.89 15.31 -48.14
N ALA A 37 -4.42 16.52 -47.95
CA ALA A 37 -5.61 16.76 -47.10
C ALA A 37 -6.85 15.95 -47.51
N THR A 38 -6.90 15.49 -48.77
CA THR A 38 -7.97 14.65 -49.31
C THR A 38 -7.83 13.17 -48.94
N VAL A 39 -6.79 12.76 -48.19
CA VAL A 39 -6.48 11.35 -47.91
C VAL A 39 -7.65 10.59 -47.29
N PHE A 40 -8.43 11.23 -46.42
CA PHE A 40 -9.65 10.66 -45.82
C PHE A 40 -10.72 10.27 -46.86
N SER A 41 -10.68 10.84 -48.07
CA SER A 41 -11.63 10.49 -49.15
C SER A 41 -11.07 9.48 -50.15
N LEU A 42 -9.79 9.10 -50.03
CA LEU A 42 -9.13 8.19 -50.97
C LEU A 42 -9.29 6.73 -50.53
N PRO A 43 -9.63 5.82 -51.46
CA PRO A 43 -9.58 4.39 -51.19
C PRO A 43 -8.13 3.91 -51.08
N GLY A 44 -7.90 2.82 -50.37
CA GLY A 44 -6.57 2.20 -50.27
C GLY A 44 -5.67 2.77 -49.16
N TYR A 45 -6.22 3.58 -48.26
CA TYR A 45 -5.53 4.11 -47.09
C TYR A 45 -6.09 3.52 -45.80
N GLU A 46 -5.19 3.26 -44.85
CA GLU A 46 -5.51 2.75 -43.53
C GLU A 46 -5.03 3.73 -42.45
N TYR A 47 -5.79 3.78 -41.36
CA TYR A 47 -5.55 4.73 -40.27
C TYR A 47 -5.42 3.99 -38.94
N CYS A 48 -4.62 4.55 -38.04
CA CYS A 48 -4.57 4.14 -36.64
C CYS A 48 -4.25 5.35 -35.75
N ILE A 49 -4.58 5.22 -34.46
CA ILE A 49 -4.24 6.23 -33.46
C ILE A 49 -2.81 5.97 -32.98
N GLN A 50 -1.95 6.98 -33.04
CA GLN A 50 -0.67 6.94 -32.34
C GLN A 50 -0.90 7.19 -30.86
N LEU A 51 -0.72 6.14 -30.06
CA LEU A 51 -0.75 6.27 -28.61
C LEU A 51 0.49 7.06 -28.14
N PRO A 52 0.33 8.04 -27.24
CA PRO A 52 1.46 8.73 -26.64
C PRO A 52 2.42 7.73 -26.01
N LYS A 53 3.72 7.98 -26.12
CA LYS A 53 4.76 7.15 -25.50
C LYS A 53 5.44 7.92 -24.37
N ILE A 54 5.81 7.20 -23.33
CA ILE A 54 6.61 7.69 -22.20
C ILE A 54 7.91 6.90 -22.14
N GLU A 55 8.98 7.57 -21.69
CA GLU A 55 10.27 6.94 -21.41
C GLU A 55 10.53 6.98 -19.91
N LEU A 56 10.85 5.82 -19.32
CA LEU A 56 11.22 5.68 -17.92
C LEU A 56 12.40 4.71 -17.82
N ALA A 57 13.47 5.11 -17.14
CA ALA A 57 14.70 4.33 -16.99
C ALA A 57 15.27 3.80 -18.33
N GLY A 58 15.18 4.61 -19.40
CA GLY A 58 15.63 4.24 -20.75
C GLY A 58 14.75 3.23 -21.49
N ILE A 59 13.57 2.92 -20.93
CA ILE A 59 12.59 2.02 -21.54
C ILE A 59 11.38 2.84 -21.99
N THR A 60 11.04 2.72 -23.27
CA THR A 60 9.90 3.41 -23.88
C THR A 60 8.70 2.49 -23.99
N PHE A 61 7.53 2.96 -23.52
CA PHE A 61 6.25 2.25 -23.63
C PHE A 61 5.09 3.23 -23.84
N THR A 62 3.90 2.74 -24.19
CA THR A 62 2.70 3.57 -24.35
C THR A 62 2.26 4.14 -23.01
N GLN A 63 1.75 5.36 -23.00
CA GLN A 63 1.19 5.96 -21.80
C GLN A 63 0.11 5.03 -21.19
N PRO A 64 0.07 4.86 -19.86
CA PRO A 64 -0.96 4.06 -19.21
C PRO A 64 -2.37 4.53 -19.56
N LEU A 65 -3.33 3.61 -19.51
CA LEU A 65 -4.74 3.90 -19.78
C LEU A 65 -5.28 4.95 -18.80
N THR A 66 -6.14 5.83 -19.28
CA THR A 66 -6.98 6.70 -18.45
C THR A 66 -8.43 6.20 -18.44
N LEU A 67 -9.25 6.65 -17.49
CA LEU A 67 -10.66 6.23 -17.43
C LEU A 67 -11.44 6.61 -18.70
N ASP A 68 -11.05 7.68 -19.40
CA ASP A 68 -11.65 8.11 -20.66
C ASP A 68 -11.31 7.19 -21.84
N ASP A 69 -10.24 6.40 -21.72
CA ASP A 69 -9.76 5.49 -22.77
C ASP A 69 -10.34 4.08 -22.68
N VAL A 70 -11.03 3.73 -21.58
CA VAL A 70 -11.49 2.36 -21.31
C VAL A 70 -13.00 2.24 -21.47
N LYS A 71 -13.43 1.21 -22.21
CA LYS A 71 -14.84 0.83 -22.39
C LYS A 71 -15.19 -0.43 -21.58
N PRO A 72 -16.46 -0.62 -21.18
CA PRO A 72 -16.91 -1.89 -20.61
C PRO A 72 -16.52 -3.07 -21.52
N ASP A 73 -16.13 -4.19 -20.90
CA ASP A 73 -15.67 -5.43 -21.54
C ASP A 73 -14.37 -5.31 -22.38
N GLN A 74 -13.66 -4.19 -22.30
CA GLN A 74 -12.35 -4.03 -22.92
C GLN A 74 -11.29 -4.86 -22.19
N ASP A 75 -10.38 -5.47 -22.94
CA ASP A 75 -9.22 -6.15 -22.37
C ASP A 75 -8.24 -5.11 -21.80
N ILE A 76 -7.92 -5.26 -20.52
CA ILE A 76 -6.93 -4.44 -19.82
C ILE A 76 -5.93 -5.31 -19.08
N TYR A 77 -4.68 -4.85 -19.03
CA TYR A 77 -3.57 -5.54 -18.39
C TYR A 77 -3.08 -4.71 -17.21
N LEU A 78 -3.35 -5.18 -15.99
CA LEU A 78 -2.92 -4.58 -14.73
C LEU A 78 -1.54 -5.08 -14.35
N ILE A 79 -0.70 -4.17 -13.88
CA ILE A 79 0.68 -4.45 -13.46
C ILE A 79 0.69 -4.47 -11.94
N GLU A 80 0.97 -5.63 -11.35
CA GLU A 80 1.07 -5.78 -9.91
C GLU A 80 2.50 -5.54 -9.42
N PRO A 81 2.69 -4.93 -8.23
CA PRO A 81 4.02 -4.70 -7.65
C PRO A 81 4.77 -6.01 -7.33
N THR A 82 4.07 -7.14 -7.26
CA THR A 82 4.65 -8.48 -7.10
C THR A 82 5.33 -9.00 -8.38
N GLY A 83 5.26 -8.27 -9.49
CA GLY A 83 5.85 -8.64 -10.77
C GLY A 83 4.94 -9.48 -11.67
N SER A 84 3.68 -9.70 -11.28
CA SER A 84 2.67 -10.36 -12.10
C SER A 84 1.91 -9.36 -12.97
N ILE A 85 1.41 -9.82 -14.13
CA ILE A 85 0.48 -9.04 -14.95
C ILE A 85 -0.87 -9.73 -14.93
N TYR A 86 -1.92 -9.02 -14.52
CA TYR A 86 -3.27 -9.53 -14.50
C TYR A 86 -4.05 -9.05 -15.72
N TRP A 87 -4.80 -9.95 -16.32
CA TRP A 87 -5.65 -9.65 -17.47
C TRP A 87 -7.11 -9.69 -17.06
N TYR A 88 -7.78 -8.55 -17.24
CA TYR A 88 -9.20 -8.36 -16.94
C TYR A 88 -10.00 -7.98 -18.18
N LYS A 89 -11.28 -8.31 -18.12
CA LYS A 89 -12.34 -7.59 -18.84
C LYS A 89 -12.80 -6.43 -17.96
N PHE A 90 -12.69 -5.20 -18.45
CA PHE A 90 -13.04 -4.03 -17.66
C PHE A 90 -14.53 -4.03 -17.28
N ASN A 91 -14.83 -3.99 -15.99
CA ASN A 91 -16.18 -4.09 -15.43
C ASN A 91 -16.50 -2.99 -14.39
N GLU A 92 -15.84 -1.83 -14.49
CA GLU A 92 -16.09 -0.64 -13.64
C GLU A 92 -15.94 -0.80 -12.11
N THR A 93 -15.39 -1.91 -11.63
CA THR A 93 -15.09 -2.13 -10.21
C THR A 93 -14.13 -1.06 -9.66
N ALA A 94 -14.32 -0.65 -8.40
CA ALA A 94 -13.49 0.37 -7.74
C ALA A 94 -11.98 0.06 -7.81
N ALA A 95 -11.59 -1.21 -7.62
CA ALA A 95 -10.20 -1.64 -7.71
C ALA A 95 -9.58 -1.39 -9.10
N LEU A 96 -10.32 -1.69 -10.18
CA LEU A 96 -9.86 -1.44 -11.54
C LEU A 96 -9.80 0.05 -11.85
N LYS A 97 -10.80 0.82 -11.40
CA LYS A 97 -10.81 2.29 -11.54
C LYS A 97 -9.60 2.92 -10.85
N ASN A 98 -9.26 2.47 -9.65
CA ASN A 98 -8.08 2.94 -8.91
C ASN A 98 -6.78 2.56 -9.63
N ALA A 99 -6.65 1.31 -10.10
CA ALA A 99 -5.46 0.87 -10.84
C ALA A 99 -5.24 1.66 -12.13
N ILE A 100 -6.31 1.96 -12.89
CA ILE A 100 -6.26 2.81 -14.08
C ILE A 100 -5.85 4.24 -13.70
N THR A 101 -6.52 4.83 -12.71
CA THR A 101 -6.26 6.20 -12.25
C THR A 101 -4.82 6.38 -11.77
N ASN A 102 -4.25 5.37 -11.12
CA ASN A 102 -2.88 5.39 -10.62
C ASN A 102 -1.83 4.97 -11.67
N GLY A 103 -2.24 4.72 -12.92
CA GLY A 103 -1.34 4.44 -14.03
C GLY A 103 -0.78 3.02 -14.09
N PHE A 104 -1.44 2.03 -13.46
CA PHE A 104 -1.00 0.62 -13.43
C PHE A 104 -1.68 -0.26 -14.49
N ALA A 105 -2.42 0.33 -15.44
CA ALA A 105 -3.16 -0.40 -16.46
C ALA A 105 -2.71 -0.06 -17.89
N GLN A 106 -2.60 -1.09 -18.73
CA GLN A 106 -2.23 -0.99 -20.15
C GLN A 106 -3.25 -1.68 -21.06
N GLU A 107 -3.38 -1.20 -22.30
CA GLU A 107 -4.27 -1.82 -23.31
C GLU A 107 -3.73 -3.16 -23.82
N ASN A 108 -2.42 -3.38 -23.75
CA ASN A 108 -1.78 -4.57 -24.31
C ASN A 108 -0.64 -5.09 -23.45
N ILE A 109 -0.41 -6.40 -23.57
CA ILE A 109 0.61 -7.15 -22.83
C ILE A 109 2.04 -6.66 -23.08
N GLU A 110 2.38 -6.25 -24.30
CA GLU A 110 3.75 -5.82 -24.64
C GLU A 110 4.10 -4.56 -23.85
N ASN A 111 3.19 -3.58 -23.82
CA ASN A 111 3.39 -2.36 -23.06
C ASN A 111 3.27 -2.58 -21.55
N ALA A 112 2.44 -3.52 -21.09
CA ALA A 112 2.41 -3.91 -19.68
C ALA A 112 3.77 -4.48 -19.21
N ARG A 113 4.41 -5.32 -20.03
CA ARG A 113 5.75 -5.87 -19.75
C ARG A 113 6.84 -4.83 -19.79
N LEU A 114 6.79 -3.91 -20.77
CA LEU A 114 7.74 -2.81 -20.86
C LEU A 114 7.60 -1.84 -19.68
N GLN A 115 6.37 -1.53 -19.28
CA GLN A 115 6.10 -0.69 -18.12
C GLN A 115 6.60 -1.34 -16.82
N LEU A 116 6.32 -2.63 -16.61
CA LEU A 116 6.85 -3.37 -15.46
C LEU A 116 8.38 -3.35 -15.45
N LYS A 117 9.01 -3.59 -16.61
CA LYS A 117 10.47 -3.52 -16.75
C LYS A 117 11.00 -2.14 -16.40
N ALA A 118 10.32 -1.09 -16.86
CA ALA A 118 10.68 0.29 -16.58
C ALA A 118 10.59 0.63 -15.08
N PHE A 119 9.54 0.14 -14.39
CA PHE A 119 9.43 0.29 -12.94
C PHE A 119 10.56 -0.41 -12.18
N CYS A 120 10.88 -1.66 -12.54
CA CYS A 120 12.01 -2.38 -11.94
C CYS A 120 13.34 -1.65 -12.21
N ALA A 121 13.57 -1.21 -13.45
CA ALA A 121 14.79 -0.53 -13.85
C ALA A 121 14.95 0.83 -13.13
N ALA A 122 13.85 1.57 -12.92
CA ALA A 122 13.86 2.85 -12.21
C ALA A 122 14.34 2.74 -10.75
N ILE A 123 14.15 1.58 -10.12
CA ILE A 123 14.66 1.28 -8.77
C ILE A 123 15.98 0.49 -8.78
N GLY A 124 16.66 0.41 -9.92
CA GLY A 124 17.98 -0.23 -10.06
C GLY A 124 17.94 -1.75 -10.18
N ARG A 125 16.82 -2.34 -10.57
CA ARG A 125 16.68 -3.80 -10.82
C ARG A 125 16.49 -4.08 -12.31
N ASP A 126 17.39 -4.83 -12.91
CA ASP A 126 17.21 -5.34 -14.27
C ASP A 126 16.49 -6.70 -14.20
N VAL A 127 15.20 -6.69 -14.55
CA VAL A 127 14.34 -7.88 -14.55
C VAL A 127 13.93 -8.18 -15.99
N ASP A 128 14.07 -9.44 -16.39
CA ASP A 128 13.52 -9.89 -17.67
C ASP A 128 12.02 -10.12 -17.54
N THR A 129 11.23 -9.21 -18.12
CA THR A 129 9.77 -9.28 -18.12
C THR A 129 9.19 -9.88 -19.41
N SER A 130 10.04 -10.35 -20.33
CA SER A 130 9.60 -10.88 -21.63
C SER A 130 8.69 -12.10 -21.48
N GLU A 131 8.94 -12.93 -20.47
CA GLU A 131 8.17 -14.13 -20.14
C GLU A 131 7.23 -13.96 -18.93
N THR A 132 7.02 -12.73 -18.44
CA THR A 132 6.15 -12.49 -17.28
C THR A 132 4.78 -13.15 -17.50
N PRO A 133 4.32 -14.00 -16.56
CA PRO A 133 3.07 -14.71 -16.69
C PRO A 133 1.90 -13.72 -16.64
N VAL A 134 0.92 -13.96 -17.51
CA VAL A 134 -0.34 -13.23 -17.49
C VAL A 134 -1.39 -14.09 -16.83
N VAL A 135 -1.94 -13.61 -15.71
CA VAL A 135 -2.99 -14.30 -14.97
C VAL A 135 -4.34 -13.74 -15.43
N PRO A 136 -5.19 -14.53 -16.10
CA PRO A 136 -6.54 -14.11 -16.43
C PRO A 136 -7.40 -14.07 -15.16
N ILE A 137 -8.12 -12.97 -14.95
CA ILE A 137 -9.02 -12.75 -13.81
C ILE A 137 -10.38 -12.28 -14.36
N GLY A 138 -11.46 -12.65 -13.68
CA GLY A 138 -12.79 -12.06 -13.94
C GLY A 138 -13.35 -12.28 -15.34
N GLY A 139 -13.41 -13.54 -15.82
CA GLY A 139 -14.06 -13.88 -17.09
C GLY A 139 -13.21 -13.67 -18.35
N ALA A 140 -11.93 -13.32 -18.22
CA ALA A 140 -11.00 -13.27 -19.35
C ALA A 140 -10.55 -14.68 -19.80
N ASP A 141 -10.95 -15.10 -21.02
CA ASP A 141 -10.60 -16.41 -21.57
C ASP A 141 -9.17 -16.45 -22.14
N LYS A 142 -8.25 -17.25 -21.58
CA LYS A 142 -6.84 -17.43 -22.04
C LYS A 142 -6.66 -17.22 -23.57
N GLN A 143 -5.98 -16.14 -23.98
CA GLN A 143 -5.55 -15.97 -25.36
C GLN A 143 -4.67 -17.16 -25.77
N LYS A 144 -5.14 -17.95 -26.75
CA LYS A 144 -4.36 -19.01 -27.39
C LYS A 144 -3.23 -18.37 -28.19
N THR A 145 -2.06 -18.23 -27.58
CA THR A 145 -0.82 -17.98 -28.31
C THR A 145 -0.56 -19.16 -29.25
N GLY A 146 -0.51 -18.89 -30.55
CA GLY A 146 -0.31 -19.88 -31.59
C GLY A 146 1.02 -20.61 -31.42
N LYS A 147 0.98 -21.88 -31.02
CA LYS A 147 2.17 -22.74 -30.98
C LYS A 147 2.67 -23.01 -32.39
N LYS A 148 3.87 -22.49 -32.69
CA LYS A 148 4.69 -22.95 -33.81
C LYS A 148 5.00 -24.44 -33.60
N LYS A 149 4.63 -25.22 -34.61
CA LYS A 149 4.59 -26.69 -34.63
C LYS A 149 6.00 -27.22 -34.91
N THR A 150 6.62 -27.93 -33.97
CA THR A 150 7.66 -28.93 -34.25
C THR A 150 7.45 -30.16 -33.36
N THR A 151 7.57 -31.30 -34.01
CA THR A 151 7.06 -32.63 -33.66
C THR A 151 8.05 -33.48 -32.87
N LYS A 152 7.52 -34.19 -31.84
CA LYS A 152 7.88 -35.53 -31.26
C LYS A 152 9.36 -35.84 -30.91
N ALA A 153 9.69 -36.48 -29.78
CA ALA A 153 9.12 -37.72 -29.21
C ALA A 153 9.36 -37.83 -27.68
N ALA A 154 8.34 -38.15 -26.88
CA ALA A 154 8.04 -39.46 -26.23
C ALA A 154 9.07 -39.90 -25.17
N SER A 155 8.74 -39.94 -23.87
CA SER A 155 8.13 -41.08 -23.13
C SER A 155 7.65 -40.58 -21.75
N ALA A 156 6.41 -40.70 -21.28
CA ALA A 156 5.54 -41.85 -20.94
C ALA A 156 5.81 -42.52 -19.56
N LYS A 157 4.99 -42.16 -18.55
CA LYS A 157 4.33 -42.96 -17.46
C LYS A 157 3.92 -42.02 -16.30
N GLN A 158 2.64 -41.61 -16.16
CA GLN A 158 1.52 -42.22 -15.39
C GLN A 158 1.82 -42.45 -13.89
N VAL A 159 1.20 -41.69 -12.95
CA VAL A 159 -0.15 -41.86 -12.32
C VAL A 159 -0.13 -43.06 -11.37
N GLU A 160 -0.40 -42.99 -10.06
CA GLU A 160 -1.67 -42.74 -9.31
C GLU A 160 -1.29 -42.80 -7.80
N GLU A 161 -1.65 -41.85 -6.93
CA GLU A 161 -2.82 -41.85 -6.04
C GLU A 161 -3.01 -43.13 -5.17
N THR A 162 -3.00 -43.00 -3.83
CA THR A 162 -4.11 -43.37 -2.90
C THR A 162 -3.69 -43.49 -1.42
N LYS A 163 -4.72 -43.32 -0.59
CA LYS A 163 -4.87 -43.11 0.87
C LYS A 163 -4.56 -44.31 1.79
N ALA A 164 -4.25 -43.93 3.05
CA ALA A 164 -4.78 -44.38 4.35
C ALA A 164 -4.40 -45.73 5.02
N GLU A 165 -3.91 -45.54 6.26
CA GLU A 165 -4.18 -46.24 7.54
C GLU A 165 -3.42 -47.50 7.99
N ASP A 166 -3.05 -47.41 9.28
CA ASP A 166 -2.38 -48.25 10.30
C ASP A 166 -2.94 -49.71 10.39
N PRO A 167 -2.38 -50.73 11.13
CA PRO A 167 -1.82 -50.60 12.49
C PRO A 167 -0.69 -51.58 12.97
N THR A 168 0.04 -51.15 13.99
CA THR A 168 0.48 -51.89 15.21
C THR A 168 1.43 -53.12 15.21
N HIS A 169 2.11 -53.21 16.35
CA HIS A 169 2.86 -54.32 16.99
C HIS A 169 4.26 -54.62 16.44
N ALA A 170 5.30 -54.90 17.21
CA ALA A 170 5.64 -54.90 18.64
C ALA A 170 6.85 -55.85 18.71
N GLU A 171 8.04 -55.38 19.08
CA GLU A 171 9.06 -56.27 19.62
C GLU A 171 9.73 -55.62 20.84
N VAL A 172 9.42 -56.24 21.97
CA VAL A 172 10.05 -56.05 23.27
C VAL A 172 11.17 -57.09 23.37
N LEU A 173 12.39 -56.66 23.74
CA LEU A 173 13.21 -57.20 24.83
C LEU A 173 14.70 -56.87 24.61
N GLY A 174 15.34 -56.30 25.63
CA GLY A 174 16.78 -56.42 25.79
C GLY A 174 17.49 -55.28 26.51
N SER A 175 17.20 -55.04 27.78
CA SER A 175 18.22 -54.53 28.72
C SER A 175 19.03 -55.74 29.24
N PRO A 176 20.28 -55.66 29.73
CA PRO A 176 20.76 -54.57 30.59
C PRO A 176 22.27 -54.22 30.53
N SER A 177 22.64 -53.00 30.94
CA SER A 177 23.67 -52.82 31.98
C SER A 177 23.81 -51.37 32.44
N LYS A 178 24.10 -51.27 33.74
CA LYS A 178 24.14 -50.10 34.60
C LYS A 178 25.23 -49.11 34.19
N ASN A 179 24.90 -47.83 34.19
CA ASN A 179 25.81 -46.72 34.50
C ASN A 179 25.00 -45.54 35.06
N ASP A 180 25.58 -44.87 36.04
CA ASP A 180 25.00 -43.81 36.87
C ASP A 180 24.73 -42.51 36.09
N THR A 181 23.64 -42.45 35.31
CA THR A 181 23.24 -41.24 34.55
C THR A 181 21.72 -40.98 34.55
N ALA A 182 20.95 -41.73 35.36
CA ALA A 182 19.49 -41.77 35.28
C ALA A 182 18.76 -40.43 35.51
N PRO A 183 19.12 -39.51 36.42
CA PRO A 183 18.31 -38.32 36.68
C PRO A 183 18.34 -37.28 35.54
N GLN A 184 19.49 -37.10 34.89
CA GLN A 184 19.73 -36.06 33.89
C GLN A 184 19.13 -36.39 32.51
N LEU A 185 19.06 -37.68 32.17
CA LEU A 185 18.44 -38.14 30.92
C LEU A 185 16.91 -38.01 30.95
N THR A 186 16.27 -38.25 32.11
CA THR A 186 14.83 -38.01 32.30
C THR A 186 14.49 -36.53 32.26
N SER A 187 15.25 -35.67 32.94
CA SER A 187 15.03 -34.22 32.93
C SER A 187 15.17 -33.63 31.51
N ASN A 188 16.15 -34.08 30.70
CA ASN A 188 16.26 -33.64 29.31
C ASN A 188 15.11 -34.11 28.41
N LEU A 189 14.63 -35.35 28.58
CA LEU A 189 13.46 -35.83 27.84
C LEU A 189 12.20 -35.04 28.22
N GLN A 190 12.00 -34.76 29.52
CA GLN A 190 10.86 -33.99 30.02
C GLN A 190 10.91 -32.53 29.52
N HIS A 191 12.11 -31.93 29.46
CA HIS A 191 12.31 -30.59 28.91
C HIS A 191 11.86 -30.52 27.43
N GLN A 192 12.29 -31.47 26.61
CA GLN A 192 11.91 -31.51 25.19
C GLN A 192 10.40 -31.73 25.00
N VAL A 193 9.80 -32.60 25.81
CA VAL A 193 8.34 -32.85 25.77
C VAL A 193 7.55 -31.59 26.13
N LEU A 194 8.02 -30.79 27.10
CA LEU A 194 7.38 -29.52 27.46
C LEU A 194 7.48 -28.49 26.34
N LEU A 195 8.64 -28.36 25.70
CA LEU A 195 8.80 -27.46 24.56
C LEU A 195 7.91 -27.84 23.38
N ASP A 196 7.78 -29.13 23.09
CA ASP A 196 6.91 -29.60 22.01
C ASP A 196 5.43 -29.48 22.39
N ALA A 197 5.06 -29.66 23.66
CA ALA A 197 3.72 -29.39 24.17
C ALA A 197 3.34 -27.90 24.09
N LEU A 198 4.29 -26.99 24.37
CA LEU A 198 4.10 -25.55 24.23
C LEU A 198 3.87 -25.14 22.76
N LYS A 199 4.58 -25.75 21.80
CA LYS A 199 4.39 -25.46 20.37
C LYS A 199 3.00 -25.84 19.85
N ILE A 200 2.36 -26.85 20.43
CA ILE A 200 1.05 -27.35 19.97
C ILE A 200 -0.13 -26.83 20.79
N ALA A 201 0.12 -26.08 21.87
CA ALA A 201 -0.93 -25.51 22.71
C ALA A 201 -1.77 -24.49 21.91
N ASN A 202 -3.09 -24.60 21.95
CA ASN A 202 -4.02 -23.78 21.15
C ASN A 202 -4.79 -22.75 21.96
N SER A 203 -4.52 -22.64 23.27
CA SER A 203 -5.11 -21.63 24.14
C SER A 203 -4.15 -21.23 25.25
N GLU A 204 -4.32 -20.04 25.80
CA GLU A 204 -3.59 -19.55 26.97
C GLU A 204 -3.73 -20.51 28.16
N GLN A 205 -4.91 -21.10 28.35
CA GLN A 205 -5.16 -22.08 29.40
C GLN A 205 -4.36 -23.38 29.20
N GLU A 206 -4.16 -23.84 27.95
CA GLU A 206 -3.31 -25.00 27.66
C GLU A 206 -1.84 -24.69 27.91
N VAL A 207 -1.37 -23.49 27.55
CA VAL A 207 0.00 -23.02 27.85
C VAL A 207 0.25 -23.01 29.36
N GLU A 208 -0.67 -22.46 30.15
CA GLU A 208 -0.55 -22.41 31.61
C GLU A 208 -0.60 -23.80 32.24
N ASN A 209 -1.43 -24.70 31.72
CA ASN A 209 -1.49 -26.09 32.18
C ASN A 209 -0.18 -26.85 31.88
N VAL A 210 0.43 -26.63 30.71
CA VAL A 210 1.72 -27.25 30.33
C VAL A 210 2.85 -26.74 31.22
N CYS A 211 2.84 -25.45 31.59
CA CYS A 211 3.81 -24.87 32.51
C CYS A 211 3.52 -25.15 34.00
N SER A 212 2.37 -25.77 34.33
CA SER A 212 2.01 -26.03 35.72
C SER A 212 2.89 -27.13 36.33
N GLY A 213 3.49 -26.85 37.50
CA GLY A 213 4.28 -27.85 38.23
C GLY A 213 5.76 -27.96 37.86
N LEU A 214 6.32 -27.01 37.08
CA LEU A 214 7.75 -26.92 36.74
C LEU A 214 8.69 -26.99 37.97
N GLU A 215 8.23 -26.51 39.13
CA GLU A 215 8.96 -26.54 40.40
C GLU A 215 9.27 -27.96 40.93
N LYS A 216 8.58 -29.00 40.42
CA LYS A 216 8.74 -30.39 40.87
C LYS A 216 9.71 -31.22 40.02
N GLU A 217 10.14 -30.72 38.86
CA GLU A 217 10.73 -31.52 37.79
C GLU A 217 12.27 -31.46 37.69
N GLY A 218 12.95 -30.80 38.64
CA GLY A 218 14.42 -30.86 38.74
C GLY A 218 15.18 -30.31 37.53
N PHE A 219 14.59 -29.37 36.78
CA PHE A 219 15.21 -28.69 35.64
C PHE A 219 16.38 -27.79 36.06
N THR A 220 17.34 -27.60 35.15
CA THR A 220 18.39 -26.58 35.32
C THR A 220 17.83 -25.19 35.06
N GLN A 221 18.51 -24.15 35.55
CA GLN A 221 18.07 -22.76 35.31
C GLN A 221 18.02 -22.43 33.81
N GLU A 222 18.97 -22.90 33.01
CA GLU A 222 18.97 -22.70 31.56
C GLU A 222 17.74 -23.33 30.89
N GLN A 223 17.32 -24.52 31.33
CA GLN A 223 16.11 -25.19 30.84
C GLN A 223 14.83 -24.45 31.23
N LEU A 224 14.80 -23.87 32.44
CA LEU A 224 13.68 -23.03 32.88
C LEU A 224 13.59 -21.74 32.07
N ASP A 225 14.73 -21.11 31.76
CA ASP A 225 14.78 -19.92 30.91
C ASP A 225 14.32 -20.22 29.48
N GLU A 226 14.70 -21.38 28.91
CA GLU A 226 14.23 -21.83 27.59
C GLU A 226 12.72 -22.10 27.56
N ILE A 227 12.18 -22.74 28.61
CA ILE A 227 10.74 -22.97 28.76
C ILE A 227 9.98 -21.65 28.88
N GLU A 228 10.52 -20.67 29.62
CA GLU A 228 9.89 -19.35 29.78
C GLU A 228 9.88 -18.56 28.45
N VAL A 229 10.97 -18.61 27.70
CA VAL A 229 11.04 -18.01 26.35
C VAL A 229 10.01 -18.67 25.42
N ALA A 230 9.91 -20.00 25.44
CA ALA A 230 8.93 -20.73 24.64
C ALA A 230 7.48 -20.41 25.05
N LYS A 231 7.21 -20.30 26.35
CA LYS A 231 5.92 -19.87 26.92
C LYS A 231 5.53 -18.49 26.38
N GLN A 232 6.41 -17.51 26.54
CA GLN A 232 6.12 -16.13 26.13
C GLN A 232 5.95 -16.01 24.60
N THR A 233 6.75 -16.75 23.83
CA THR A 233 6.62 -16.80 22.37
C THR A 233 5.24 -17.32 21.96
N ARG A 234 4.77 -18.41 22.57
CA ARG A 234 3.47 -18.99 22.22
C ARG A 234 2.28 -18.12 22.65
N LEU A 235 2.33 -17.49 23.82
CA LEU A 235 1.30 -16.53 24.25
C LEU A 235 1.18 -15.38 23.25
N THR A 236 2.32 -14.85 22.81
CA THR A 236 2.35 -13.79 21.80
C THR A 236 1.72 -14.24 20.48
N GLU A 237 1.99 -15.48 20.02
CA GLU A 237 1.36 -16.04 18.81
C GLU A 237 -0.16 -16.20 18.95
N LEU A 238 -0.65 -16.61 20.12
CA LEU A 238 -2.09 -16.77 20.37
C LEU A 238 -2.81 -15.42 20.39
N ASP A 239 -2.20 -14.36 20.94
CA ASP A 239 -2.74 -13.00 20.90
C ASP A 239 -2.91 -12.49 19.46
N PHE A 240 -1.94 -12.78 18.57
CA PHE A 240 -2.06 -12.44 17.15
C PHE A 240 -3.22 -13.18 16.46
N ILE A 241 -3.44 -14.46 16.81
CA ILE A 241 -4.54 -15.26 16.23
C ILE A 241 -5.91 -14.77 16.74
N GLU A 242 -6.02 -14.39 18.01
CA GLU A 242 -7.27 -13.84 18.56
C GLU A 242 -7.62 -12.49 17.91
N MET A 243 -6.61 -11.65 17.65
CA MET A 243 -6.78 -10.39 16.94
C MET A 243 -7.22 -10.58 15.48
N ASP A 244 -6.67 -11.56 14.76
CA ASP A 244 -7.06 -11.87 13.38
C ASP A 244 -8.46 -12.53 13.28
N THR A 245 -8.86 -13.32 14.29
CA THR A 245 -10.18 -13.98 14.32
C THR A 245 -11.31 -13.03 14.70
N ALA A 246 -11.05 -12.00 15.50
CA ALA A 246 -12.02 -10.94 15.82
C ALA A 246 -12.45 -10.15 14.56
N ASP A 247 -11.56 -9.97 13.59
CA ASP A 247 -11.87 -9.30 12.31
C ASP A 247 -12.70 -10.19 11.35
N THR A 248 -12.71 -11.51 11.55
CA THR A 248 -13.38 -12.46 10.63
C THR A 248 -14.76 -12.93 11.12
N ALA A 249 -15.13 -12.65 12.37
CA ALA A 249 -16.29 -13.26 13.02
C ALA A 249 -17.68 -12.63 12.70
N THR A 250 -17.79 -11.73 11.71
CA THR A 250 -19.07 -11.08 11.38
C THR A 250 -19.55 -11.31 9.94
N GLU A 251 -19.22 -12.43 9.30
CA GLU A 251 -19.88 -12.83 8.04
C GLU A 251 -21.19 -13.58 8.31
N HIS A 252 -22.27 -12.83 8.55
CA HIS A 252 -23.62 -13.35 8.31
C HIS A 252 -23.82 -13.46 6.80
N VAL A 253 -23.88 -14.70 6.29
CA VAL A 253 -24.13 -14.95 4.86
C VAL A 253 -25.59 -14.65 4.53
N PHE A 254 -25.84 -13.48 3.96
CA PHE A 254 -27.16 -13.11 3.42
C PHE A 254 -27.40 -13.74 2.04
N SER A 255 -28.66 -13.78 1.59
CA SER A 255 -29.02 -14.35 0.29
C SER A 255 -28.55 -13.48 -0.88
N VAL A 256 -28.40 -14.08 -2.06
CA VAL A 256 -28.10 -13.37 -3.31
C VAL A 256 -29.15 -12.27 -3.61
N LEU A 257 -30.37 -12.46 -3.13
CA LEU A 257 -31.45 -11.47 -3.26
C LEU A 257 -31.21 -10.24 -2.38
N TYR A 258 -30.66 -10.43 -1.17
CA TYR A 258 -30.24 -9.34 -0.30
C TYR A 258 -29.16 -8.49 -0.97
N ASP A 259 -28.10 -9.10 -1.51
CA ASP A 259 -27.02 -8.39 -2.20
C ASP A 259 -27.52 -7.60 -3.42
N SER A 260 -28.50 -8.16 -4.15
CA SER A 260 -29.16 -7.47 -5.25
C SER A 260 -29.91 -6.21 -4.78
N PHE A 261 -30.60 -6.27 -3.64
CA PHE A 261 -31.28 -5.10 -3.10
C PHE A 261 -30.31 -4.07 -2.53
N ILE A 262 -29.20 -4.49 -1.91
CA ILE A 262 -28.13 -3.58 -1.49
C ILE A 262 -27.59 -2.82 -2.70
N SER A 263 -27.27 -3.52 -3.79
CA SER A 263 -26.79 -2.88 -5.02
C SER A 263 -27.82 -1.91 -5.61
N GLU A 264 -29.12 -2.25 -5.58
CA GLU A 264 -30.18 -1.38 -6.07
C GLU A 264 -30.35 -0.12 -5.19
N ILE A 265 -30.31 -0.29 -3.85
CA ILE A 265 -30.28 0.82 -2.90
C ILE A 265 -29.04 1.70 -3.15
N GLU A 266 -27.88 1.09 -3.42
CA GLU A 266 -26.64 1.80 -3.70
C GLU A 266 -26.68 2.63 -4.98
N SER A 267 -27.38 2.14 -5.99
CA SER A 267 -27.54 2.86 -7.26
C SER A 267 -28.54 4.02 -7.21
N CYS A 268 -29.35 4.15 -6.14
CA CYS A 268 -30.37 5.20 -6.04
C CYS A 268 -29.73 6.59 -5.89
N THR A 269 -30.18 7.55 -6.71
CA THR A 269 -29.72 8.95 -6.71
C THR A 269 -30.80 9.95 -6.30
N SER A 270 -32.04 9.48 -6.08
CA SER A 270 -33.17 10.32 -5.68
C SER A 270 -34.05 9.67 -4.61
N ALA A 271 -34.81 10.50 -3.89
CA ALA A 271 -35.78 10.05 -2.88
C ALA A 271 -36.89 9.18 -3.47
N GLU A 272 -37.26 9.41 -4.73
CA GLU A 272 -38.32 8.69 -5.44
C GLU A 272 -37.87 7.26 -5.80
N GLU A 273 -36.62 7.11 -6.26
CA GLU A 273 -36.00 5.80 -6.53
C GLU A 273 -35.89 4.96 -5.26
N LEU A 274 -35.37 5.57 -4.18
CA LEU A 274 -35.24 4.88 -2.89
C LEU A 274 -36.59 4.43 -2.32
N LYS A 275 -37.63 5.25 -2.50
CA LYS A 275 -39.02 4.91 -2.12
C LYS A 275 -39.57 3.76 -2.98
N ALA A 276 -39.21 3.69 -4.26
CA ALA A 276 -39.59 2.58 -5.12
C ALA A 276 -38.94 1.26 -4.67
N VAL A 277 -37.65 1.27 -4.32
CA VAL A 277 -36.93 0.09 -3.80
C VAL A 277 -37.51 -0.36 -2.45
N LYS A 278 -37.82 0.58 -1.55
CA LYS A 278 -38.52 0.28 -0.28
C LYS A 278 -39.84 -0.47 -0.49
N ASN A 279 -40.63 -0.05 -1.49
CA ASN A 279 -41.89 -0.72 -1.82
C ASN A 279 -41.64 -2.12 -2.40
N LYS A 280 -40.58 -2.31 -3.20
CA LYS A 280 -40.20 -3.62 -3.75
C LYS A 280 -39.80 -4.60 -2.64
N ILE A 281 -39.01 -4.17 -1.66
CA ILE A 281 -38.59 -4.99 -0.51
C ILE A 281 -39.81 -5.39 0.32
N GLY A 282 -40.71 -4.44 0.62
CA GLY A 282 -41.93 -4.72 1.38
C GLY A 282 -42.94 -5.63 0.63
N ALA A 283 -42.93 -5.61 -0.70
CA ALA A 283 -43.75 -6.50 -1.53
C ALA A 283 -43.09 -7.87 -1.78
N ASN A 284 -41.83 -8.05 -1.38
CA ASN A 284 -41.08 -9.28 -1.61
C ASN A 284 -41.34 -10.31 -0.49
N GLY A 285 -41.95 -11.43 -0.85
CA GLY A 285 -42.23 -12.54 0.08
C GLY A 285 -41.11 -13.56 0.24
N HIS A 286 -39.98 -13.39 -0.44
CA HIS A 286 -38.85 -14.34 -0.47
C HIS A 286 -37.65 -13.92 0.37
N LEU A 287 -37.60 -12.67 0.83
CA LEU A 287 -36.63 -12.24 1.84
C LEU A 287 -36.97 -12.86 3.19
N GLU A 288 -35.96 -13.06 4.04
CA GLU A 288 -36.18 -13.39 5.45
C GLU A 288 -36.46 -12.12 6.27
N ASP A 289 -37.04 -12.26 7.46
CA ASP A 289 -37.39 -11.10 8.29
C ASP A 289 -36.16 -10.31 8.74
N GLN A 290 -35.04 -11.00 9.00
CA GLN A 290 -33.78 -10.38 9.34
C GLN A 290 -33.18 -9.59 8.15
N GLU A 291 -33.24 -10.15 6.95
CA GLU A 291 -32.81 -9.47 5.72
C GLU A 291 -33.65 -8.24 5.44
N ARG A 292 -34.98 -8.34 5.65
CA ARG A 292 -35.89 -7.19 5.52
C ARG A 292 -35.55 -6.09 6.51
N GLU A 293 -35.31 -6.41 7.78
CA GLU A 293 -34.97 -5.40 8.78
C GLU A 293 -33.65 -4.70 8.46
N ASN A 294 -32.62 -5.47 8.09
CA ASN A 294 -31.32 -4.93 7.70
C ASN A 294 -31.41 -4.04 6.45
N LEU A 295 -32.12 -4.47 5.40
CA LEU A 295 -32.33 -3.63 4.21
C LEU A 295 -33.10 -2.34 4.52
N MET A 296 -34.05 -2.40 5.46
CA MET A 296 -34.81 -1.23 5.90
C MET A 296 -33.98 -0.27 6.75
N GLU A 297 -32.96 -0.77 7.44
CA GLU A 297 -31.92 0.03 8.10
C GLU A 297 -31.03 0.73 7.07
N VAL A 298 -30.51 0.01 6.08
CA VAL A 298 -29.69 0.59 4.99
C VAL A 298 -30.47 1.67 4.22
N ILE A 299 -31.76 1.48 3.98
CA ILE A 299 -32.62 2.52 3.37
C ILE A 299 -32.77 3.75 4.26
N ARG A 300 -32.87 3.59 5.59
CA ARG A 300 -32.96 4.72 6.52
C ARG A 300 -31.70 5.57 6.48
N GLU A 301 -30.54 4.93 6.43
CA GLU A 301 -29.24 5.60 6.33
C GLU A 301 -29.07 6.36 5.01
N ARG A 302 -29.66 5.87 3.91
CA ARG A 302 -29.56 6.48 2.59
C ARG A 302 -30.61 7.56 2.28
N THR A 303 -31.37 8.03 3.27
CA THR A 303 -32.51 8.93 3.02
C THR A 303 -32.13 10.30 2.45
N PHE A 304 -32.67 10.64 1.28
CA PHE A 304 -32.65 11.99 0.71
C PHE A 304 -33.81 12.81 1.30
N SER A 305 -33.51 13.77 2.17
CA SER A 305 -34.52 14.58 2.88
C SER A 305 -34.92 15.83 2.08
N ASP A 306 -36.15 15.86 1.55
CA ASP A 306 -36.80 17.02 0.92
C ASP A 306 -37.32 18.07 1.93
N LYS A 307 -36.55 18.40 2.96
CA LYS A 307 -36.81 19.56 3.83
C LYS A 307 -35.54 20.37 3.98
N ALA A 308 -35.68 21.70 3.85
CA ALA A 308 -34.59 22.69 3.92
C ALA A 308 -33.48 22.24 4.86
N ALA A 309 -32.29 22.02 4.28
CA ALA A 309 -31.18 21.29 4.85
C ALA A 309 -30.92 21.65 6.32
N THR A 310 -31.36 20.78 7.22
CA THR A 310 -30.96 20.79 8.62
C THR A 310 -30.13 19.54 8.84
N ALA A 311 -28.82 19.73 8.91
CA ALA A 311 -27.87 18.65 9.09
C ALA A 311 -27.87 18.19 10.56
N PRO A 312 -27.91 16.87 10.83
CA PRO A 312 -27.71 16.33 12.17
C PRO A 312 -26.34 16.73 12.75
N LYS A 313 -26.22 16.76 14.08
CA LYS A 313 -24.97 17.09 14.80
C LYS A 313 -23.75 16.34 14.27
N ALA A 314 -23.89 15.02 14.04
CA ALA A 314 -22.79 14.18 13.53
C ALA A 314 -22.28 14.62 12.15
N VAL A 315 -23.18 15.06 11.27
CA VAL A 315 -22.83 15.58 9.95
C VAL A 315 -22.12 16.94 10.08
N LEU A 316 -22.58 17.79 10.99
CA LEU A 316 -21.92 19.08 11.26
C LEU A 316 -20.52 18.89 11.85
N ILE A 317 -20.33 17.90 12.73
CA ILE A 317 -18.99 17.51 13.24
C ILE A 317 -18.09 17.05 12.09
N GLY A 318 -18.59 16.14 11.24
CA GLY A 318 -17.83 15.69 10.07
C GLY A 318 -17.45 16.82 9.10
N LEU A 319 -18.34 17.81 8.91
CA LEU A 319 -18.04 18.99 8.10
C LEU A 319 -17.00 19.91 8.75
N ILE A 320 -16.98 20.01 10.08
CA ILE A 320 -15.92 20.75 10.81
C ILE A 320 -14.57 20.04 10.60
N ASP A 321 -14.52 18.73 10.74
CA ASP A 321 -13.28 17.95 10.63
C ASP A 321 -12.69 17.98 9.22
N GLN A 322 -13.55 17.99 8.19
CA GLN A 322 -13.18 18.04 6.78
C GLN A 322 -12.82 19.45 6.29
N ALA A 323 -13.01 20.50 7.10
CA ALA A 323 -12.64 21.86 6.69
C ALA A 323 -11.11 22.01 6.72
N ASP A 324 -10.51 22.30 5.58
CA ASP A 324 -9.05 22.44 5.42
C ASP A 324 -8.61 23.91 5.40
N THR A 325 -9.57 24.84 5.30
CA THR A 325 -9.32 26.28 5.32
C THR A 325 -10.23 27.02 6.28
N LEU A 326 -9.79 28.21 6.72
CA LEU A 326 -10.59 29.08 7.59
C LEU A 326 -11.88 29.57 6.89
N ASP A 327 -11.86 29.70 5.55
CA ASP A 327 -13.04 30.08 4.75
C ASP A 327 -14.08 28.95 4.69
N GLU A 328 -13.63 27.70 4.55
CA GLU A 328 -14.51 26.53 4.63
C GLU A 328 -15.12 26.37 6.02
N LEU A 329 -14.32 26.55 7.07
CA LEU A 329 -14.80 26.50 8.45
C LEU A 329 -15.85 27.59 8.74
N SER A 330 -15.70 28.78 8.14
CA SER A 330 -16.71 29.84 8.18
C SER A 330 -18.03 29.45 7.50
N LYS A 331 -17.98 28.74 6.36
CA LYS A 331 -19.17 28.20 5.67
C LYS A 331 -19.87 27.13 6.51
N VAL A 332 -19.10 26.28 7.19
CA VAL A 332 -19.65 25.29 8.13
C VAL A 332 -20.34 25.97 9.30
N ASN A 333 -19.77 27.03 9.86
CA ASN A 333 -20.39 27.81 10.94
C ASN A 333 -21.73 28.44 10.51
N ASN A 334 -21.83 28.97 9.30
CA ASN A 334 -23.11 29.46 8.74
C ASN A 334 -24.15 28.33 8.61
N THR A 335 -23.70 27.11 8.31
CA THR A 335 -24.56 25.91 8.21
C THR A 335 -25.05 25.44 9.59
N ILE A 336 -24.22 25.55 10.63
CA ILE A 336 -24.58 25.31 12.03
C ILE A 336 -25.66 26.32 12.48
N LEU A 337 -25.49 27.60 12.15
CA LEU A 337 -26.47 28.64 12.46
C LEU A 337 -27.82 28.38 11.78
N ALA A 338 -27.82 27.93 10.53
CA ALA A 338 -29.03 27.54 9.80
C ALA A 338 -29.70 26.29 10.42
N SER A 339 -28.92 25.37 10.98
CA SER A 339 -29.39 24.13 11.61
C SER A 339 -29.74 24.26 13.10
N SER A 340 -29.53 25.43 13.70
CA SER A 340 -29.69 25.70 15.14
C SER A 340 -31.06 25.37 15.72
N LYS A 341 -32.13 25.39 14.92
CA LYS A 341 -33.50 25.06 15.37
C LYS A 341 -33.72 23.59 15.73
N ASN A 342 -32.85 22.70 15.24
CA ASN A 342 -32.92 21.25 15.46
C ASN A 342 -31.82 20.72 16.39
N LEU A 343 -31.04 21.62 16.99
CA LEU A 343 -29.93 21.29 17.88
C LEU A 343 -30.29 21.76 19.29
N THR A 344 -29.90 20.99 20.30
CA THR A 344 -30.05 21.43 21.68
C THR A 344 -29.03 22.53 21.99
N SER A 345 -29.26 23.27 23.09
CA SER A 345 -28.27 24.24 23.58
C SER A 345 -26.92 23.59 23.87
N GLU A 346 -26.90 22.32 24.27
CA GLU A 346 -25.68 21.55 24.51
C GLU A 346 -24.96 21.24 23.20
N ASP A 347 -25.70 20.77 22.19
CA ASP A 347 -25.13 20.44 20.87
C ASP A 347 -24.51 21.67 20.19
N LEU A 348 -25.14 22.83 20.31
CA LEU A 348 -24.59 24.09 19.79
C LEU A 348 -23.32 24.52 20.53
N SER A 349 -23.22 24.22 21.82
CA SER A 349 -22.05 24.52 22.63
C SER A 349 -20.88 23.61 22.25
N GLU A 350 -21.13 22.31 22.09
CA GLU A 350 -20.15 21.33 21.64
C GLU A 350 -19.66 21.62 20.21
N LEU A 351 -20.57 21.89 19.27
CA LEU A 351 -20.20 22.24 17.89
C LEU A 351 -19.34 23.51 17.84
N LYS A 352 -19.64 24.49 18.70
CA LYS A 352 -18.83 25.71 18.80
C LYS A 352 -17.43 25.43 19.35
N ILE A 353 -17.31 24.56 20.35
CA ILE A 353 -16.01 24.11 20.89
C ILE A 353 -15.22 23.41 19.78
N HIS A 354 -15.86 22.51 19.02
CA HIS A 354 -15.23 21.79 17.92
C HIS A 354 -14.77 22.73 16.80
N CYS A 355 -15.58 23.73 16.44
CA CYS A 355 -15.17 24.77 15.49
C CYS A 355 -13.95 25.57 15.96
N GLU A 356 -13.90 25.99 17.24
CA GLU A 356 -12.73 26.73 17.74
C GLU A 356 -11.49 25.85 17.83
N GLN A 357 -11.62 24.56 18.19
CA GLN A 357 -10.53 23.60 18.16
C GLN A 357 -9.97 23.40 16.75
N ARG A 358 -10.85 23.20 15.75
CA ARG A 358 -10.42 23.07 14.35
C ARG A 358 -9.77 24.35 13.84
N LYS A 359 -10.31 25.51 14.19
CA LYS A 359 -9.72 26.81 13.86
C LYS A 359 -8.32 27.00 14.46
N GLU A 360 -8.12 26.57 15.70
CA GLU A 360 -6.82 26.57 16.35
C GLU A 360 -5.85 25.59 15.65
N GLN A 361 -6.30 24.39 15.30
CA GLN A 361 -5.50 23.43 14.51
C GLN A 361 -5.07 24.02 13.16
N LEU A 362 -6.00 24.63 12.41
CA LEU A 362 -5.71 25.28 11.13
C LEU A 362 -4.75 26.47 11.29
N SER A 363 -4.85 27.20 12.40
CA SER A 363 -3.92 28.30 12.71
C SER A 363 -2.53 27.79 13.09
N GLN A 364 -2.45 26.65 13.79
CA GLN A 364 -1.17 26.01 14.15
C GLN A 364 -0.50 25.33 12.95
N LEU A 365 -1.26 24.85 11.97
CA LEU A 365 -0.73 24.31 10.72
C LEU A 365 0.08 25.37 9.94
N ASP A 366 -0.37 26.63 9.98
CA ASP A 366 0.34 27.79 9.42
C ASP A 366 1.66 28.12 10.18
N LEU A 367 1.78 27.70 11.44
CA LEU A 367 3.03 27.82 12.22
C LEU A 367 4.03 26.69 11.94
N ILE A 368 3.59 25.52 11.44
CA ILE A 368 4.47 24.38 11.15
C ILE A 368 5.28 24.62 9.86
N ASP A 369 4.74 25.41 8.93
CA ASP A 369 5.42 25.82 7.68
C ASP A 369 6.19 27.15 7.81
N SER A 370 6.27 27.73 9.01
CA SER A 370 7.13 28.87 9.27
C SER A 370 8.57 28.39 9.47
N ASP A 371 9.30 28.29 8.35
CA ASP A 371 10.76 28.09 8.32
C ASP A 371 11.42 28.92 9.44
N PRO A 372 12.39 28.37 10.20
CA PRO A 372 13.20 29.17 11.10
C PRO A 372 13.78 30.36 10.32
N VAL A 373 13.47 31.58 10.76
CA VAL A 373 13.92 32.82 10.10
C VAL A 373 15.43 32.96 10.31
N TYR A 374 16.20 32.31 9.45
CA TYR A 374 17.63 32.54 9.38
C TYR A 374 17.90 33.85 8.63
N PRO A 375 18.79 34.72 9.14
CA PRO A 375 19.17 35.93 8.41
C PRO A 375 19.76 35.53 7.06
N ALA A 376 19.09 35.98 6.00
CA ALA A 376 19.40 35.61 4.64
C ALA A 376 20.73 36.23 4.19
N PHE A 377 21.51 35.48 3.41
CA PHE A 377 22.81 35.93 2.94
C PHE A 377 22.67 37.00 1.86
N THR A 378 23.47 38.06 1.96
CA THR A 378 23.64 39.00 0.84
C THR A 378 24.54 38.36 -0.20
N TYR A 379 24.13 38.36 -1.47
CA TYR A 379 24.88 37.71 -2.53
C TYR A 379 26.25 38.36 -2.77
N SER A 380 27.31 37.54 -2.86
CA SER A 380 28.61 37.86 -3.45
C SER A 380 29.22 36.59 -4.05
N ASP A 381 30.03 36.72 -5.11
CA ASP A 381 30.65 35.57 -5.76
C ASP A 381 31.60 34.80 -4.81
N GLU A 382 32.31 35.51 -3.94
CA GLU A 382 33.20 34.92 -2.91
C GLU A 382 32.40 34.07 -1.90
N LEU A 383 31.19 34.49 -1.55
CA LEU A 383 30.34 33.78 -0.59
C LEU A 383 29.74 32.50 -1.20
N VAL A 384 29.53 32.44 -2.52
CA VAL A 384 29.08 31.21 -3.18
C VAL A 384 30.09 30.09 -2.99
N ASP A 385 31.39 30.39 -3.18
CA ASP A 385 32.47 29.41 -3.04
C ASP A 385 32.66 28.98 -1.58
N GLU A 386 32.56 29.91 -0.63
CA GLU A 386 32.60 29.61 0.81
C GLU A 386 31.44 28.70 1.25
N LEU A 387 30.21 29.03 0.85
CA LEU A 387 29.03 28.23 1.18
C LEU A 387 29.05 26.86 0.48
N ALA A 388 29.55 26.77 -0.75
CA ALA A 388 29.73 25.50 -1.44
C ALA A 388 30.74 24.60 -0.69
N PHE A 389 31.82 25.19 -0.18
CA PHE A 389 32.78 24.48 0.66
C PHE A 389 32.17 24.01 1.99
N GLU A 390 31.38 24.86 2.66
CA GLU A 390 30.64 24.48 3.86
C GLU A 390 29.67 23.32 3.61
N ILE A 391 28.92 23.35 2.49
CA ILE A 391 28.04 22.25 2.08
C ILE A 391 28.83 20.94 1.92
N VAL A 392 29.99 20.97 1.27
CA VAL A 392 30.82 19.77 1.09
C VAL A 392 31.32 19.20 2.43
N MET A 393 31.58 20.07 3.41
CA MET A 393 32.04 19.69 4.75
C MET A 393 30.91 19.29 5.69
N ALA A 394 29.65 19.62 5.38
CA ALA A 394 28.49 19.35 6.20
C ALA A 394 28.37 17.86 6.59
N VAL A 395 28.12 17.58 7.86
CA VAL A 395 28.13 16.22 8.44
C VAL A 395 26.74 15.56 8.39
N ASN A 396 25.69 16.35 8.20
CA ASN A 396 24.30 15.89 8.18
C ASN A 396 23.45 16.71 7.19
N ALA A 397 22.20 16.28 6.98
CA ALA A 397 21.29 16.93 6.05
C ALA A 397 20.79 18.31 6.55
N GLU A 398 20.76 18.52 7.86
CA GLU A 398 20.31 19.77 8.49
C GLU A 398 21.29 20.92 8.21
N GLU A 399 22.60 20.67 8.30
CA GLU A 399 23.65 21.64 7.96
C GLU A 399 23.62 22.03 6.47
N VAL A 400 23.30 21.08 5.59
CA VAL A 400 23.12 21.36 4.15
C VAL A 400 21.85 22.20 3.91
N ASN A 401 20.75 21.87 4.60
CA ASN A 401 19.48 22.58 4.46
C ASN A 401 19.53 24.01 5.04
N ALA A 402 20.28 24.23 6.12
CA ALA A 402 20.46 25.56 6.71
C ALA A 402 21.09 26.56 5.71
N ILE A 403 22.01 26.11 4.86
CA ILE A 403 22.62 26.94 3.80
C ILE A 403 21.62 27.17 2.66
N PHE A 404 20.82 26.16 2.35
CA PHE A 404 19.74 26.26 1.36
C PHE A 404 18.71 27.33 1.77
N ASP A 405 18.25 27.34 3.02
CA ASP A 405 17.23 28.26 3.51
C ASP A 405 17.73 29.71 3.50
N ARG A 406 18.99 29.92 3.89
CA ARG A 406 19.62 31.25 3.93
C ARG A 406 19.92 31.84 2.55
N THR A 407 19.84 31.04 1.49
CA THR A 407 20.08 31.44 0.09
C THR A 407 18.81 31.43 -0.76
N ARG A 408 17.63 31.24 -0.15
CA ARG A 408 16.34 31.17 -0.85
C ARG A 408 15.99 32.42 -1.67
N GLN A 409 16.52 33.57 -1.27
CA GLN A 409 16.31 34.86 -1.96
C GLN A 409 17.23 35.09 -3.18
N TRP A 410 18.18 34.19 -3.45
CA TRP A 410 19.09 34.31 -4.59
C TRP A 410 18.41 33.87 -5.89
N SER A 411 18.88 34.40 -7.03
CA SER A 411 18.37 33.96 -8.34
C SER A 411 18.78 32.52 -8.65
N GLU A 412 18.04 31.85 -9.53
CA GLU A 412 18.28 30.47 -9.93
C GLU A 412 19.72 30.23 -10.44
N ALA A 413 20.25 31.18 -11.21
CA ALA A 413 21.62 31.12 -11.72
C ALA A 413 22.68 31.21 -10.60
N GLN A 414 22.43 32.06 -9.60
CA GLN A 414 23.32 32.25 -8.44
C GLN A 414 23.29 31.07 -7.48
N ARG A 415 22.13 30.40 -7.36
CA ARG A 415 21.92 29.28 -6.45
C ARG A 415 22.35 27.94 -7.05
N LYS A 416 22.44 27.83 -8.38
CA LYS A 416 22.80 26.59 -9.09
C LYS A 416 24.05 25.88 -8.52
N PRO A 417 25.18 26.55 -8.24
CA PRO A 417 26.37 25.88 -7.68
C PRO A 417 26.11 25.27 -6.30
N LEU A 418 25.32 25.96 -5.47
CA LEU A 418 24.94 25.48 -4.14
C LEU A 418 23.95 24.32 -4.22
N LEU A 419 22.98 24.37 -5.15
CA LEU A 419 22.03 23.28 -5.37
C LEU A 419 22.73 21.99 -5.81
N ASP A 420 23.68 22.11 -6.75
CA ASP A 420 24.47 20.96 -7.23
C ASP A 420 25.34 20.37 -6.10
N ALA A 421 25.96 21.24 -5.28
CA ALA A 421 26.73 20.82 -4.11
C ALA A 421 25.84 20.16 -3.04
N SER A 422 24.67 20.74 -2.74
CA SER A 422 23.70 20.22 -1.77
C SER A 422 23.16 18.87 -2.21
N TYR A 423 22.73 18.73 -3.47
CA TYR A 423 22.24 17.47 -4.00
C TYR A 423 23.30 16.37 -3.91
N LYS A 424 24.53 16.68 -4.34
CA LYS A 424 25.67 15.76 -4.24
C LYS A 424 25.92 15.35 -2.79
N ARG A 425 25.98 16.31 -1.87
CA ARG A 425 26.28 16.04 -0.47
C ARG A 425 25.16 15.25 0.22
N LEU A 426 23.90 15.62 -0.01
CA LEU A 426 22.75 14.91 0.55
C LEU A 426 22.72 13.46 0.06
N ASN A 427 23.11 13.21 -1.19
CA ASN A 427 23.22 11.86 -1.71
C ASN A 427 24.37 11.08 -1.07
N GLU A 428 25.52 11.72 -0.86
CA GLU A 428 26.65 11.14 -0.10
C GLU A 428 26.26 10.80 1.35
N LEU A 429 25.50 11.69 2.02
CA LEU A 429 25.01 11.49 3.38
C LEU A 429 23.99 10.34 3.48
N LYS A 430 23.10 10.22 2.49
CA LYS A 430 22.15 9.09 2.36
C LYS A 430 22.87 7.78 2.07
N GLY A 431 24.01 7.82 1.37
CA GLY A 431 24.83 6.65 1.04
C GLY A 431 25.81 6.21 2.12
N ARG A 432 25.88 6.88 3.28
CA ARG A 432 26.82 6.49 4.34
C ARG A 432 26.43 5.17 5.00
N PRO A 433 27.41 4.30 5.31
CA PRO A 433 27.16 3.08 6.08
C PRO A 433 26.42 3.40 7.38
N LEU A 434 25.43 2.57 7.74
CA LEU A 434 24.59 2.77 8.92
C LEU A 434 25.40 3.03 10.20
N ILE A 435 26.52 2.32 10.37
CA ILE A 435 27.44 2.46 11.52
C ILE A 435 28.04 3.86 11.61
N GLU A 436 28.43 4.46 10.47
CA GLU A 436 28.98 5.81 10.45
C GLU A 436 27.90 6.87 10.74
N ARG A 437 26.67 6.65 10.26
CA ARG A 437 25.53 7.51 10.57
C ARG A 437 25.17 7.46 12.05
N ILE A 438 25.26 6.28 12.66
CA ILE A 438 25.10 6.09 14.11
C ILE A 438 26.19 6.86 14.88
N HIS A 439 27.46 6.72 14.51
CA HIS A 439 28.54 7.44 15.19
C HIS A 439 28.43 8.97 15.05
N ALA A 440 27.93 9.45 13.90
CA ALA A 440 27.77 10.88 13.62
C ALA A 440 26.48 11.51 14.19
N ALA A 441 25.56 10.73 14.78
CA ALA A 441 24.30 11.25 15.31
C ALA A 441 24.56 12.36 16.35
N GLN A 442 23.96 13.54 16.19
CA GLN A 442 24.27 14.71 17.05
C GLN A 442 23.35 14.82 18.27
N ASN A 443 22.18 14.21 18.25
CA ASN A 443 21.20 14.21 19.34
C ASN A 443 20.45 12.87 19.40
N ILE A 444 19.70 12.66 20.49
CA ILE A 444 19.03 11.39 20.76
C ILE A 444 17.91 11.09 19.76
N ASP A 445 17.26 12.11 19.19
CA ASP A 445 16.15 11.94 18.25
C ASP A 445 16.64 11.45 16.90
N VAL A 446 17.76 12.01 16.40
CA VAL A 446 18.45 11.52 15.20
C VAL A 446 18.95 10.10 15.40
N LEU A 447 19.48 9.77 16.58
CA LEU A 447 19.92 8.41 16.88
C LEU A 447 18.73 7.44 16.89
N ARG A 448 17.62 7.79 17.54
CA ARG A 448 16.38 6.98 17.58
C ARG A 448 15.77 6.74 16.21
N ALA A 449 15.84 7.70 15.30
CA ALA A 449 15.39 7.49 13.92
C ALA A 449 16.20 6.39 13.21
N LEU A 450 17.52 6.33 13.44
CA LEU A 450 18.38 5.28 12.88
C LEU A 450 18.11 3.89 13.48
N PHE A 451 17.46 3.80 14.63
CA PHE A 451 17.08 2.53 15.25
C PHE A 451 16.09 1.72 14.39
N ALA A 452 15.19 2.41 13.68
CA ALA A 452 14.27 1.76 12.76
C ALA A 452 15.02 1.03 11.63
N GLU A 453 16.12 1.60 11.14
CA GLU A 453 16.97 0.98 10.12
C GLU A 453 17.74 -0.24 10.67
N ILE A 454 18.19 -0.19 11.93
CA ILE A 454 18.81 -1.36 12.60
C ILE A 454 17.81 -2.52 12.74
N ARG A 455 16.52 -2.21 13.02
CA ARG A 455 15.47 -3.23 13.15
C ARG A 455 15.23 -4.00 11.86
N LEU A 456 15.36 -3.32 10.72
CA LEU A 456 15.19 -3.90 9.39
C LEU A 456 16.36 -4.77 8.92
N LEU A 457 17.50 -4.74 9.61
CA LEU A 457 18.61 -5.64 9.30
C LEU A 457 18.26 -7.10 9.67
N GLU A 458 18.71 -8.03 8.83
CA GLU A 458 18.67 -9.46 9.13
C GLU A 458 19.49 -9.77 10.39
N ASN A 459 19.05 -10.78 11.16
CA ASN A 459 19.74 -11.18 12.38
C ASN A 459 21.12 -11.76 12.03
N GLY A 460 22.18 -11.04 12.37
CA GLY A 460 23.56 -11.40 12.04
C GLY A 460 24.57 -10.36 12.52
N THR A 461 25.84 -10.55 12.14
CA THR A 461 26.98 -9.73 12.60
C THR A 461 26.78 -8.24 12.35
N GLN A 462 26.23 -7.87 11.20
CA GLN A 462 26.00 -6.48 10.83
C GLN A 462 24.97 -5.79 11.75
N LYS A 463 23.89 -6.49 12.12
CA LYS A 463 22.89 -5.99 13.07
C LYS A 463 23.47 -5.85 14.48
N TYR A 464 24.30 -6.82 14.88
CA TYR A 464 25.00 -6.78 16.17
C TYR A 464 25.97 -5.60 16.27
N GLU A 465 26.80 -5.37 15.25
CA GLU A 465 27.74 -4.25 15.18
C GLU A 465 27.02 -2.90 15.18
N ALA A 466 25.95 -2.76 14.38
CA ALA A 466 25.13 -1.56 14.36
C ALA A 466 24.43 -1.28 15.70
N MET A 467 23.90 -2.32 16.36
CA MET A 467 23.29 -2.20 17.69
C MET A 467 24.32 -1.82 18.76
N THR A 468 25.54 -2.34 18.66
CA THR A 468 26.64 -2.01 19.57
C THR A 468 27.07 -0.55 19.40
N ALA A 469 27.23 -0.10 18.15
CA ALA A 469 27.50 1.30 17.83
C ALA A 469 26.38 2.23 18.35
N TYR A 470 25.12 1.80 18.23
CA TYR A 470 23.95 2.54 18.70
C TYR A 470 24.01 2.78 20.21
N LYS A 471 24.19 1.70 21.00
CA LYS A 471 24.28 1.79 22.46
C LYS A 471 25.45 2.67 22.92
N ASN A 472 26.60 2.54 22.24
CA ASN A 472 27.78 3.34 22.54
C ASN A 472 27.54 4.84 22.26
N ARG A 473 26.84 5.18 21.17
CA ARG A 473 26.52 6.57 20.86
C ARG A 473 25.44 7.13 21.78
N GLU A 474 24.42 6.33 22.11
CA GLU A 474 23.35 6.69 23.04
C GLU A 474 23.91 7.12 24.40
N ALA A 475 24.85 6.36 24.95
CA ALA A 475 25.53 6.69 26.20
C ALA A 475 26.36 7.99 26.16
N GLN A 476 26.75 8.46 24.97
CA GLN A 476 27.55 9.68 24.78
C GLN A 476 26.69 10.93 24.52
N LEU A 477 25.38 10.78 24.30
CA LEU A 477 24.48 11.89 24.00
C LEU A 477 23.77 12.40 25.27
N PRO A 478 23.69 13.72 25.49
CA PRO A 478 22.99 14.27 26.64
C PRO A 478 21.48 13.98 26.54
N GLY A 479 20.92 13.31 27.56
CA GLY A 479 19.53 12.84 27.59
C GLY A 479 19.37 11.31 27.69
N ALA A 480 20.48 10.54 27.69
CA ALA A 480 20.45 9.13 28.03
C ALA A 480 19.88 8.93 29.46
N PRO A 481 19.02 7.92 29.69
CA PRO A 481 18.62 7.56 31.04
C PRO A 481 19.90 7.30 31.85
N MET A 482 20.14 8.09 32.89
CA MET A 482 21.20 7.76 33.85
C MET A 482 20.88 6.37 34.39
N GLU A 483 21.74 5.38 34.11
CA GLU A 483 21.74 4.16 34.88
C GLU A 483 21.95 4.55 36.34
N ILE A 484 20.89 4.46 37.12
CA ILE A 484 20.95 4.55 38.56
C ILE A 484 21.67 3.28 39.00
N SER A 485 22.96 3.41 39.33
CA SER A 485 23.73 2.34 39.94
C SER A 485 23.00 1.81 41.18
N GLN A 486 22.82 0.49 41.24
CA GLN A 486 22.69 -0.23 42.50
C GLN A 486 24.01 -0.94 42.81
#